data_AF-A0A0M6XKY6-F1
#
_entry.id   AF-A0A0M6XKY6-F1
#
_cell.length_a   1.000
_cell.length_b   1.000
_cell.length_c   1.000
_cell.angle_alpha   90.00
_cell.angle_beta   90.00
_cell.angle_gamma   90.00
#
_symmetry.space_group_name_H-M   'P 1'
#
loop_
_entity.id
_entity.type
_entity.pdbx_description
1 polymer ?
#
loop_
_entity_poly.entity_id
_entity_poly.type
_entity_poly.pdbx_seq_one_letter_code
_entity_poly.pdbx_strand_id
1 'polypeptide(L)'
;MAGGAGNDRIFLGGGDDTLIFADGGGTDRVYGFGQGDRIVFEIEGIETFADVLTFASGSQGRTEFEFDDATSLAVYGLDAHALTEDQFLFA
;
A
#
# COMPACT_ATOMS: atom_id res chain seq x y z
N MET A 1 2.26 -3.38 10.61
CA MET A 1 1.52 -2.22 11.14
C MET A 1 0.26 -2.05 10.34
N ALA A 2 -0.85 -1.69 10.97
CA ALA A 2 -2.12 -1.40 10.29
C ALA A 2 -2.67 -0.08 10.84
N GLY A 3 -3.35 0.71 10.00
CA GLY A 3 -4.07 1.91 10.44
C GLY A 3 -5.30 1.54 11.27
N GLY A 4 -6.08 0.59 10.77
CA GLY A 4 -7.37 0.21 11.34
C GLY A 4 -8.47 0.71 10.42
N ALA A 5 -9.64 1.05 10.97
CA ALA A 5 -10.75 1.60 10.21
C ALA A 5 -10.73 3.13 10.22
N GLY A 6 -11.03 3.73 9.06
CA GLY A 6 -11.09 5.17 8.89
C GLY A 6 -9.77 5.79 8.41
N ASN A 7 -9.81 7.04 7.98
CA ASN A 7 -8.72 7.66 7.22
C ASN A 7 -7.47 7.94 8.08
N ASP A 8 -6.45 7.10 7.94
CA ASP A 8 -5.27 7.12 8.79
C ASP A 8 -4.05 7.82 8.18
N ARG A 9 -3.13 8.22 9.07
CA ARG A 9 -1.77 8.67 8.72
C ARG A 9 -0.77 7.78 9.43
N ILE A 10 -0.08 6.96 8.66
CA ILE A 10 0.84 5.94 9.15
C ILE A 10 2.27 6.38 8.85
N PHE A 11 3.16 6.24 9.83
CA PHE A 11 4.60 6.51 9.69
C PHE A 11 5.34 5.23 10.06
N LEU A 12 6.02 4.61 9.09
CA LEU A 12 6.72 3.33 9.30
C LEU A 12 7.97 3.52 10.16
N GLY A 13 8.68 4.64 9.96
CA GLY A 13 9.90 4.95 10.69
C GLY A 13 11.10 4.47 9.89
N GLY A 14 11.99 3.70 10.52
CA GLY A 14 13.13 3.12 9.84
C GLY A 14 13.33 1.66 10.26
N GLY A 15 13.88 0.87 9.36
CA GLY A 15 13.91 -0.59 9.46
C GLY A 15 13.20 -1.20 8.26
N ASP A 16 13.03 -2.53 8.30
CA ASP A 16 12.23 -3.26 7.33
C ASP A 16 10.85 -3.49 7.96
N ASP A 17 9.84 -2.75 7.49
CA ASP A 17 8.49 -2.76 8.02
C ASP A 17 7.54 -3.57 7.12
N THR A 18 6.47 -4.08 7.73
CA THR A 18 5.36 -4.68 6.97
C THR A 18 4.10 -3.89 7.24
N LEU A 19 3.57 -3.22 6.21
CA LEU A 19 2.29 -2.56 6.20
C LEU A 19 1.20 -3.59 5.87
N ILE A 20 0.12 -3.59 6.66
CA ILE A 20 -1.07 -4.39 6.40
C ILE A 20 -2.21 -3.40 6.12
N PHE A 21 -2.82 -3.52 4.95
CA PHE A 21 -3.98 -2.73 4.55
C PHE A 21 -5.14 -3.68 4.25
N ALA A 22 -6.26 -3.46 4.90
CA ALA A 22 -7.41 -4.36 4.88
C ALA A 22 -8.69 -3.60 4.53
N ASP A 23 -9.73 -4.36 4.16
CA ASP A 23 -11.04 -3.83 3.82
C ASP A 23 -11.62 -2.95 4.93
N GLY A 24 -12.30 -1.87 4.53
CA GLY A 24 -12.83 -0.87 5.47
C GLY A 24 -11.78 0.05 6.11
N GLY A 25 -10.54 0.03 5.60
CA GLY A 25 -9.47 0.95 6.02
C GLY A 25 -9.76 2.41 5.70
N GLY A 26 -10.57 2.70 4.68
CA GLY A 26 -10.84 4.08 4.25
C GLY A 26 -9.69 4.64 3.42
N THR A 27 -9.41 5.95 3.56
CA THR A 27 -8.41 6.68 2.76
C THR A 27 -7.14 6.97 3.56
N ASP A 28 -6.14 6.10 3.42
CA ASP A 28 -4.93 6.09 4.22
C ASP A 28 -3.73 6.74 3.54
N ARG A 29 -2.82 7.27 4.36
CA ARG A 29 -1.55 7.85 3.90
C ARG A 29 -0.38 7.29 4.69
N VAL A 30 0.55 6.64 4.01
CA VAL A 30 1.74 6.02 4.60
C VAL A 30 2.98 6.80 4.21
N TYR A 31 3.81 7.14 5.20
CA TYR A 31 5.05 7.88 5.01
C TYR A 31 6.25 7.07 5.49
N GLY A 32 7.37 7.25 4.79
CA GLY A 32 8.64 6.62 5.11
C GLY A 32 8.80 5.22 4.54
N PHE A 33 8.03 4.87 3.50
CA PHE A 33 8.21 3.59 2.82
C PHE A 33 9.57 3.55 2.13
N GLY A 34 10.39 2.57 2.48
CA GLY A 34 11.78 2.44 2.09
C GLY A 34 12.11 1.11 1.43
N GLN A 35 13.41 0.92 1.18
CA GLN A 35 13.94 -0.34 0.67
C GLN A 35 13.94 -1.38 1.79
N GLY A 36 13.18 -2.47 1.61
CA GLY A 36 13.02 -3.55 2.61
C GLY A 36 11.58 -3.66 3.13
N ASP A 37 10.82 -2.58 3.03
CA ASP A 37 9.42 -2.55 3.43
C ASP A 37 8.55 -3.36 2.48
N ARG A 38 7.49 -3.95 3.04
CA ARG A 38 6.52 -4.75 2.31
C ARG A 38 5.09 -4.36 2.63
N ILE A 39 4.20 -4.62 1.68
CA ILE A 39 2.76 -4.40 1.82
C ILE A 39 2.03 -5.74 1.73
N VAL A 40 1.10 -5.97 2.65
CA VAL A 40 0.10 -7.04 2.59
C VAL A 40 -1.24 -6.37 2.32
N PHE A 41 -1.93 -6.80 1.26
CA PHE A 41 -3.31 -6.43 1.00
C PHE A 41 -4.23 -7.55 1.46
N GLU A 42 -5.05 -7.26 2.47
CA GLU A 42 -6.16 -8.12 2.92
C GLU A 42 -7.46 -7.55 2.34
N ILE A 43 -7.52 -7.45 1.01
CA ILE A 43 -8.63 -6.90 0.21
C ILE A 43 -9.18 -8.01 -0.69
N GLU A 44 -10.50 -8.15 -0.77
CA GLU A 44 -11.12 -9.14 -1.66
C GLU A 44 -10.76 -8.85 -3.14
N GLY A 45 -10.24 -9.86 -3.84
CA GLY A 45 -9.87 -9.76 -5.26
C GLY A 45 -8.44 -9.34 -5.55
N ILE A 46 -7.57 -9.23 -4.53
CA ILE A 46 -6.13 -8.99 -4.69
C ILE A 46 -5.36 -10.21 -4.20
N GLU A 47 -5.02 -11.11 -5.12
CA GLU A 47 -4.33 -12.37 -4.80
C GLU A 47 -2.91 -12.42 -5.40
N THR A 48 -2.63 -11.57 -6.38
CA THR A 48 -1.36 -11.56 -7.12
C THR A 48 -0.80 -10.17 -7.31
N PHE A 49 0.50 -10.09 -7.66
CA PHE A 49 1.11 -8.83 -8.04
C PHE A 49 0.47 -8.20 -9.27
N ALA A 50 -0.04 -9.01 -10.21
CA ALA A 50 -0.76 -8.51 -11.36
C ALA A 50 -2.04 -7.77 -10.95
N ASP A 51 -2.76 -8.27 -9.94
CA ASP A 51 -3.98 -7.62 -9.43
C ASP A 51 -3.64 -6.26 -8.81
N VAL A 52 -2.57 -6.20 -8.00
CA VAL A 52 -2.08 -4.94 -7.40
C VAL A 52 -1.82 -3.86 -8.46
N LEU A 53 -1.18 -4.23 -9.58
CA LEU A 53 -0.87 -3.29 -10.65
C LEU A 53 -2.12 -2.71 -11.33
N THR A 54 -3.29 -3.37 -11.24
CA THR A 54 -4.53 -2.84 -11.81
C THR A 54 -5.10 -1.66 -11.04
N PHE A 55 -4.75 -1.53 -9.76
CA PHE A 55 -5.21 -0.45 -8.86
C PHE A 55 -4.15 0.61 -8.62
N ALA A 56 -2.90 0.34 -9.00
CA ALA A 56 -1.77 1.21 -8.77
C ALA A 56 -1.72 2.37 -9.79
N SER A 57 -1.65 3.60 -9.27
CA SER A 57 -1.41 4.79 -10.07
C SER A 57 -0.45 5.74 -9.35
N GLY A 58 -0.01 6.81 -10.03
CA GLY A 58 0.90 7.80 -9.45
C GLY A 58 2.29 7.79 -10.09
N SER A 59 3.17 8.62 -9.54
CA SER A 59 4.56 8.80 -9.98
C SER A 59 5.31 9.68 -8.97
N GLN A 60 6.62 9.90 -9.21
CA GLN A 60 7.45 10.83 -8.43
C GLN A 60 7.58 10.42 -6.95
N GLY A 61 7.72 9.12 -6.69
CA GLY A 61 7.89 8.58 -5.34
C GLY A 61 6.60 8.57 -4.52
N ARG A 62 5.44 8.58 -5.18
CA ARG A 62 4.15 8.23 -4.58
C ARG A 62 3.39 7.25 -5.46
N THR A 63 2.87 6.21 -4.84
CA THR A 63 1.88 5.30 -5.41
C THR A 63 0.56 5.48 -4.69
N GLU A 64 -0.52 5.61 -5.45
CA GLU A 64 -1.90 5.51 -4.98
C GLU A 64 -2.45 4.15 -5.38
N PHE A 65 -2.99 3.40 -4.42
CA PHE A 65 -3.82 2.23 -4.69
C PHE A 65 -5.27 2.62 -4.43
N GLU A 66 -6.09 2.66 -5.47
CA GLU A 66 -7.51 3.01 -5.39
C GLU A 66 -8.34 1.73 -5.62
N PHE A 67 -9.01 1.25 -4.57
CA PHE A 67 -9.78 0.00 -4.60
C PHE A 67 -11.26 0.27 -4.91
N ASP A 68 -11.79 1.34 -4.33
CA ASP A 68 -13.14 1.86 -4.58
C ASP A 68 -13.22 3.36 -4.20
N ASP A 69 -14.41 3.97 -4.32
CA ASP A 69 -14.65 5.41 -4.03
C ASP A 69 -14.36 5.85 -2.58
N ALA A 70 -14.31 4.91 -1.63
CA ALA A 70 -14.11 5.15 -0.20
C ALA A 70 -12.78 4.56 0.34
N THR A 71 -12.19 3.61 -0.39
CA THR A 71 -11.04 2.83 0.06
C THR A 71 -9.83 3.07 -0.84
N SER A 72 -8.82 3.75 -0.30
CA SER A 72 -7.58 4.05 -1.01
C SER A 72 -6.37 4.11 -0.07
N LEU A 73 -5.20 3.82 -0.62
CA LEU A 73 -3.92 3.87 0.08
C LEU A 73 -2.89 4.68 -0.70
N ALA A 74 -2.48 5.82 -0.14
CA ALA A 74 -1.38 6.62 -0.67
C ALA A 74 -0.07 6.27 0.05
N VAL A 75 0.91 5.72 -0.69
CA VAL A 75 2.22 5.36 -0.14
C VAL A 75 3.30 6.31 -0.65
N TYR A 76 3.91 7.06 0.26
CA TYR A 76 5.00 7.99 -0.03
C TYR A 76 6.35 7.29 0.17
N GLY A 77 7.22 7.38 -0.83
CA GLY A 77 8.48 6.64 -0.94
C GLY A 77 8.43 5.47 -1.92
N LEU A 78 7.25 5.17 -2.46
CA LEU A 78 7.01 4.10 -3.43
C LEU A 78 6.70 4.71 -4.80
N ASP A 79 7.36 4.28 -5.88
CA ASP A 79 7.10 4.76 -7.24
C ASP A 79 6.31 3.73 -8.05
N ALA A 80 5.13 4.13 -8.53
CA ALA A 80 4.24 3.27 -9.31
C ALA A 80 4.88 2.73 -10.60
N HIS A 81 5.88 3.44 -11.16
CA HIS A 81 6.58 3.01 -12.38
C HIS A 81 7.73 2.02 -12.11
N ALA A 82 8.03 1.77 -10.83
CA ALA A 82 9.13 0.92 -10.40
C ALA A 82 8.70 -0.12 -9.35
N LEU A 83 7.40 -0.46 -9.31
CA LEU A 83 6.89 -1.50 -8.44
C LEU A 83 7.50 -2.85 -8.79
N THR A 84 7.85 -3.60 -7.76
CA THR A 84 8.37 -4.97 -7.89
C THR A 84 7.61 -5.92 -6.97
N GLU A 85 7.49 -7.17 -7.39
CA GLU A 85 6.70 -8.17 -6.67
C GLU A 85 7.21 -8.43 -5.24
N ASP A 86 8.50 -8.28 -4.97
CA ASP A 86 9.10 -8.48 -3.64
C ASP A 86 8.67 -7.44 -2.59
N GLN A 87 8.07 -6.33 -3.02
CA GLN A 87 7.44 -5.33 -2.15
C GLN A 87 6.06 -5.78 -1.64
N PHE A 88 5.51 -6.87 -2.18
CA PHE A 88 4.18 -7.35 -1.86
C PHE A 88 4.22 -8.77 -1.33
N LEU A 89 3.38 -9.05 -0.33
CA LEU A 89 3.20 -10.36 0.25
C LEU A 89 1.78 -10.83 -0.03
N PHE A 90 1.68 -12.05 -0.57
CA PHE A 90 0.41 -12.72 -0.88
C PHE A 90 0.34 -14.02 -0.05
N ALA A 91 -0.88 -14.40 0.36
CA ALA A 91 -1.15 -15.61 1.14
C ALA A 91 -1.63 -16.77 0.26
#